data_AF-A0A2N5Z245-F1
#
_entry.id   AF-A0A2N5Z245-F1
#
_cell.length_a   1.000
_cell.length_b   1.000
_cell.length_c   1.000
_cell.angle_alpha   90.00
_cell.angle_beta   90.00
_cell.angle_gamma   90.00
#
_symmetry.space_group_name_H-M   'P 1'
#
loop_
_entity.id
_entity.type
_entity.pdbx_description
1 polymer ?
#
loop_
_entity_poly.entity_id
_entity_poly.type
_entity_poly.pdbx_seq_one_letter_code
_entity_poly.pdbx_strand_id
1 'polypeptide(L)'
;MVSEQNTVDLKNSTLITYLKTVSFPGFDKVPLYEVGRFFFRSLQRGALTTRASAVAFNLFIAIFPGIIFIFTLIPYLPFSNFQHELLMMMKNIMPQNAYLSIEGTITDIIVKPRNGLLSFGFIAALYFSTNGIVSMISAFNAT
;
A
#
# COMPACT_ATOMS: atom_id res chain seq x y z
N MET A 1 12.83 -46.88 -13.34
CA MET A 1 12.15 -45.70 -12.74
C MET A 1 12.75 -45.30 -11.39
N VAL A 2 14.08 -45.44 -11.17
CA VAL A 2 14.73 -45.18 -9.86
C VAL A 2 15.98 -44.26 -9.97
N SER A 3 16.36 -43.80 -11.17
CA SER A 3 17.57 -42.98 -11.33
C SER A 3 17.36 -41.46 -11.25
N GLU A 4 16.12 -40.98 -11.19
CA GLU A 4 15.81 -39.54 -11.28
C GLU A 4 15.59 -38.87 -9.92
N GLN A 5 15.28 -39.64 -8.87
CA GLN A 5 15.08 -39.11 -7.51
C GLN A 5 16.41 -38.79 -6.80
N ASN A 6 17.49 -39.54 -7.08
CA ASN A 6 18.80 -39.37 -6.43
C ASN A 6 19.60 -38.16 -6.93
N THR A 7 19.36 -37.71 -8.16
CA THR A 7 20.07 -36.55 -8.74
C THR A 7 19.57 -35.22 -8.19
N VAL A 8 18.31 -35.16 -7.73
CA VAL A 8 17.72 -33.95 -7.13
C VAL A 8 18.21 -33.75 -5.69
N ASP A 9 18.41 -34.84 -4.95
CA ASP A 9 18.86 -34.81 -3.54
C ASP A 9 20.35 -34.44 -3.40
N LEU A 10 21.21 -35.00 -4.27
CA LEU A 10 22.63 -34.66 -4.33
C LEU A 10 22.85 -33.18 -4.72
N LYS A 11 22.06 -32.66 -5.66
CA LYS A 11 22.20 -31.28 -6.17
C LYS A 11 21.77 -30.24 -5.12
N ASN A 12 20.75 -30.56 -4.31
CA ASN A 12 20.36 -29.72 -3.16
C ASN A 12 21.44 -29.69 -2.07
N SER A 13 22.11 -30.82 -1.81
CA SER A 13 23.20 -30.89 -0.82
C SER A 13 24.42 -30.04 -1.19
N THR A 14 24.85 -30.08 -2.46
CA THR A 14 26.01 -29.28 -2.93
C THR A 14 25.72 -27.78 -2.91
N LEU A 15 24.52 -27.36 -3.34
CA LEU A 15 24.10 -25.96 -3.33
C LEU A 15 23.98 -25.40 -1.90
N ILE A 16 23.37 -26.16 -0.98
CA ILE A 16 23.26 -25.75 0.42
C ILE A 16 24.66 -25.66 1.06
N THR A 17 25.56 -26.58 0.71
CA THR A 17 26.94 -26.58 1.24
C THR A 17 27.72 -25.37 0.74
N TYR A 18 27.61 -25.03 -0.55
CA TYR A 18 28.22 -23.82 -1.12
C TYR A 18 27.66 -22.53 -0.47
N LEU A 19 26.34 -22.44 -0.28
CA LEU A 19 25.68 -21.30 0.38
C LEU A 19 26.00 -21.17 1.88
N LYS A 20 26.54 -22.22 2.52
CA LYS A 20 27.05 -22.19 3.90
C LYS A 20 28.49 -21.71 4.00
N THR A 21 29.24 -21.71 2.90
CA THR A 21 30.66 -21.30 2.86
C THR A 21 30.84 -19.92 2.25
N VAL A 22 29.90 -19.47 1.42
CA VAL A 22 29.91 -18.12 0.83
C VAL A 22 29.27 -17.14 1.80
N SER A 23 30.10 -16.25 2.35
CA SER A 23 29.68 -15.07 3.10
C SER A 23 30.03 -13.83 2.29
N PHE A 24 29.08 -12.91 2.12
CA PHE A 24 29.30 -11.68 1.36
C PHE A 24 29.91 -10.60 2.28
N PRO A 25 30.84 -9.76 1.79
CA PRO A 25 31.47 -8.72 2.61
C PRO A 25 30.41 -7.74 3.13
N GLY A 26 30.32 -7.60 4.46
CA GLY A 26 29.30 -6.80 5.15
C GLY A 26 28.33 -7.59 6.04
N PHE A 27 28.29 -8.93 5.96
CA PHE A 27 27.43 -9.77 6.80
C PHE A 27 28.12 -10.37 8.03
N ASP A 28 29.16 -9.74 8.59
CA ASP A 28 29.90 -10.25 9.76
C ASP A 28 30.33 -11.73 9.68
N LYS A 29 30.62 -12.21 8.45
CA LYS A 29 30.96 -13.61 8.12
C LYS A 29 29.80 -14.62 8.27
N VAL A 30 28.56 -14.16 8.50
CA VAL A 30 27.37 -15.02 8.52
C VAL A 30 27.11 -15.61 7.12
N PRO A 31 26.91 -16.93 6.99
CA PRO A 31 26.63 -17.55 5.70
C PRO A 31 25.28 -17.12 5.10
N LEU A 32 25.23 -16.99 3.76
CA LEU A 32 24.00 -16.66 3.02
C LEU A 32 22.84 -17.63 3.34
N TYR A 33 23.15 -18.90 3.58
CA TYR A 33 22.16 -19.90 3.98
C TYR A 33 21.46 -19.54 5.30
N GLU A 34 22.20 -19.00 6.28
CA GLU A 34 21.62 -18.63 7.58
C GLU A 34 20.75 -17.39 7.46
N VAL A 35 21.18 -16.39 6.67
CA VAL A 35 20.37 -15.19 6.38
C VAL A 35 19.07 -15.57 5.68
N GLY A 36 19.14 -16.42 4.65
CA GLY A 36 17.95 -16.91 3.95
C GLY A 36 17.02 -17.70 4.86
N ARG A 37 17.56 -18.65 5.64
CA ARG A 37 16.77 -19.44 6.61
C ARG A 37 16.13 -18.55 7.67
N PHE A 38 16.86 -17.56 8.21
CA PHE A 38 16.33 -16.58 9.16
C PHE A 38 15.20 -15.77 8.54
N PHE A 39 15.39 -15.24 7.33
CA PHE A 39 14.40 -14.44 6.61
C PHE A 39 13.10 -15.21 6.38
N PHE A 40 13.17 -16.43 5.82
CA PHE A 40 11.99 -17.27 5.59
C PHE A 40 11.30 -17.68 6.90
N ARG A 41 12.07 -17.96 7.96
CA ARG A 41 11.51 -18.28 9.28
C ARG A 41 10.85 -17.07 9.93
N SER A 42 11.40 -15.87 9.77
CA SER A 42 10.83 -14.61 10.26
C SER A 42 9.57 -14.21 9.48
N LEU A 43 9.51 -14.50 8.18
CA LEU A 43 8.28 -14.39 7.38
C LEU A 43 7.19 -15.35 7.87
N GLN A 44 7.52 -16.63 8.10
CA GLN A 44 6.57 -17.63 8.60
C GLN A 44 6.08 -17.36 10.02
N ARG A 45 6.93 -16.75 10.88
CA ARG A 45 6.55 -16.35 12.23
C ARG A 45 5.58 -15.16 12.28
N GLY A 46 5.20 -14.59 11.13
CA GLY A 46 4.15 -13.59 11.00
C GLY A 46 4.51 -12.20 11.51
N ALA A 47 5.66 -12.01 12.17
CA ALA A 47 6.06 -10.71 12.71
C ALA A 47 6.19 -9.64 11.61
N LEU A 48 6.77 -9.98 10.46
CA LEU A 48 6.89 -9.08 9.31
C LEU A 48 5.52 -8.85 8.64
N THR A 49 4.74 -9.91 8.46
CA THR A 49 3.42 -9.85 7.82
C THR A 49 2.44 -8.99 8.63
N THR A 50 2.40 -9.18 9.96
CA THR A 50 1.54 -8.40 10.86
C THR A 50 1.92 -6.91 10.85
N ARG A 51 3.22 -6.60 10.84
CA ARG A 51 3.69 -5.20 10.74
C ARG A 51 3.32 -4.58 9.40
N ALA A 52 3.52 -5.31 8.29
CA ALA A 52 3.13 -4.85 6.96
C ALA A 52 1.61 -4.60 6.87
N SER A 53 0.79 -5.50 7.42
CA SER A 53 -0.65 -5.33 7.49
C SER A 53 -1.07 -4.11 8.31
N ALA A 54 -0.39 -3.83 9.42
CA ALA A 54 -0.66 -2.64 10.24
C ALA A 54 -0.35 -1.34 9.48
N VAL A 55 0.76 -1.29 8.73
CA VAL A 55 1.10 -0.15 7.88
C VAL A 55 0.07 0.04 6.77
N ALA A 56 -0.29 -1.04 6.07
CA ALA A 56 -1.30 -1.00 5.00
C ALA A 56 -2.66 -0.54 5.52
N PHE A 57 -3.07 -1.01 6.70
CA PHE A 57 -4.31 -0.60 7.35
C PHE A 57 -4.31 0.90 7.70
N ASN A 58 -3.23 1.39 8.32
CA ASN A 58 -3.12 2.80 8.70
C ASN A 58 -3.13 3.71 7.46
N LEU A 59 -2.47 3.32 6.37
CA LEU A 59 -2.53 4.05 5.10
C LEU A 59 -3.92 3.98 4.46
N PHE A 60 -4.60 2.84 4.52
CA PHE A 60 -5.94 2.67 3.96
C PHE A 60 -6.96 3.61 4.61
N ILE A 61 -6.91 3.77 5.93
CA ILE A 61 -7.79 4.71 6.63
C ILE A 61 -7.52 6.17 6.22
N ALA A 62 -6.27 6.52 5.89
CA ALA A 62 -5.92 7.87 5.42
C ALA A 62 -6.49 8.19 4.02
N ILE A 63 -6.81 7.18 3.20
CA ILE A 63 -7.36 7.37 1.85
C ILE A 63 -8.73 8.05 1.91
N PHE A 64 -9.61 7.68 2.84
CA PHE A 64 -10.97 8.22 2.87
C PHE A 64 -11.02 9.74 3.11
N PRO A 65 -10.38 10.30 4.16
CA PRO A 65 -10.29 11.75 4.32
C PRO A 65 -9.55 12.43 3.17
N GLY A 66 -8.53 11.77 2.60
CA GLY A 66 -7.79 12.28 1.45
C GLY A 66 -8.66 12.47 0.21
N ILE A 67 -9.50 11.48 -0.13
CA ILE A 67 -10.44 11.57 -1.26
C ILE A 67 -11.46 12.69 -1.04
N ILE A 68 -12.02 12.79 0.17
CA ILE A 68 -12.98 13.86 0.51
C ILE A 68 -12.32 15.23 0.37
N PHE A 69 -11.11 15.39 0.89
CA PHE A 69 -10.34 16.62 0.73
C PHE A 69 -10.10 16.98 -0.74
N ILE A 70 -9.67 16.00 -1.56
CA ILE A 70 -9.43 16.22 -3.00
C ILE A 70 -10.72 16.63 -3.71
N PHE A 71 -11.84 15.94 -3.50
CA PHE A 71 -13.10 16.29 -4.16
C PHE A 71 -13.67 17.63 -3.70
N THR A 72 -13.55 17.95 -2.42
CA THR A 72 -14.01 19.24 -1.89
C THR A 72 -13.10 20.40 -2.29
N LEU A 73 -11.89 20.13 -2.79
CA LEU A 73 -11.00 21.15 -3.36
C LEU A 73 -11.43 21.56 -4.79
N ILE A 74 -12.08 20.66 -5.53
CA ILE A 74 -12.46 20.88 -6.95
C ILE A 74 -13.29 22.16 -7.17
N PRO A 75 -14.33 22.50 -6.37
CA PRO A 75 -15.10 23.73 -6.54
C PRO A 75 -14.26 25.02 -6.48
N TYR A 76 -13.08 24.97 -5.85
CA TYR A 76 -12.21 26.15 -5.66
C TYR A 76 -11.19 26.33 -6.78
N LEU A 77 -11.08 25.37 -7.71
CA LEU A 77 -10.16 25.46 -8.83
C LEU A 77 -10.68 26.49 -9.86
N PRO A 78 -9.84 27.46 -10.29
CA PRO A 78 -10.26 28.53 -11.19
C PRO A 78 -10.29 28.11 -12.68
N PHE A 79 -10.78 26.91 -12.97
CA PHE A 79 -10.90 26.38 -14.34
C PHE A 79 -12.35 26.44 -14.81
N SER A 80 -12.61 27.14 -15.92
CA SER A 80 -13.92 27.15 -16.54
C SER A 80 -14.30 25.74 -17.03
N ASN A 81 -15.54 25.31 -16.76
CA ASN A 81 -16.14 24.05 -17.23
C ASN A 81 -15.50 22.74 -16.73
N PHE A 82 -14.45 22.78 -15.90
CA PHE A 82 -13.76 21.58 -15.40
C PHE A 82 -14.72 20.61 -14.68
N GLN A 83 -15.63 21.14 -13.86
CA GLN A 83 -16.60 20.34 -13.12
C GLN A 83 -17.52 19.57 -14.07
N HIS A 84 -17.95 20.20 -15.16
CA HIS A 84 -18.85 19.59 -16.13
C HIS A 84 -18.15 18.48 -16.93
N GLU A 85 -16.93 18.73 -17.40
CA GLU A 85 -16.13 17.72 -18.10
C GLU A 85 -15.83 16.52 -17.21
N LEU A 86 -15.50 16.75 -15.94
CA LEU A 86 -15.27 15.69 -14.97
C LEU A 86 -16.52 14.82 -14.75
N LEU A 87 -17.70 15.44 -14.58
CA LEU A 87 -18.96 14.71 -14.42
C LEU A 87 -19.30 13.89 -15.67
N MET A 88 -19.10 14.45 -16.86
CA MET A 88 -19.30 13.75 -18.14
C MET A 88 -18.34 12.57 -18.29
N MET A 89 -17.08 12.75 -17.90
CA MET A 89 -16.09 11.67 -17.88
C MET A 89 -16.52 10.54 -16.93
N MET A 90 -16.96 10.88 -15.72
CA MET A 90 -17.43 9.88 -14.74
C MET A 90 -18.64 9.12 -15.25
N LYS A 91 -19.60 9.81 -15.88
CA LYS A 91 -20.78 9.20 -16.50
C LYS A 91 -20.42 8.21 -17.61
N ASN A 92 -19.38 8.50 -18.40
CA ASN A 92 -18.96 7.64 -19.51
C ASN A 92 -18.17 6.40 -19.05
N ILE A 93 -17.45 6.50 -17.93
CA ILE A 93 -16.64 5.39 -17.40
C ILE A 93 -17.48 4.44 -16.53
N MET A 94 -18.51 4.96 -15.86
CA MET A 94 -19.33 4.17 -14.93
C MET A 94 -20.52 3.50 -15.61
N PRO A 95 -20.93 2.30 -15.17
CA PRO A 95 -22.23 1.75 -15.51
C PRO A 95 -23.37 2.69 -15.07
N GLN A 96 -24.39 2.84 -15.91
CA GLN A 96 -25.50 3.78 -15.71
C GLN A 96 -26.13 3.69 -14.31
N ASN A 97 -26.40 2.48 -13.81
CA ASN A 97 -27.04 2.27 -12.51
C ASN A 97 -26.18 2.76 -11.33
N ALA A 98 -24.86 2.59 -11.45
CA ALA A 98 -23.92 3.05 -10.44
C ALA A 98 -23.83 4.58 -10.44
N TYR A 99 -23.76 5.20 -11.62
CA TYR A 99 -23.73 6.66 -11.76
C TYR A 99 -25.01 7.31 -11.20
N LEU A 100 -26.19 6.82 -11.55
CA LEU A 100 -27.47 7.33 -11.06
C LEU A 100 -27.60 7.27 -9.53
N SER A 101 -26.93 6.30 -8.90
CA SER A 101 -26.98 6.14 -7.44
C SER A 101 -26.15 7.18 -6.69
N ILE A 102 -25.16 7.81 -7.34
CA ILE A 102 -24.18 8.71 -6.69
C ILE A 102 -24.10 10.10 -7.34
N GLU A 103 -24.71 10.31 -8.52
CA GLU A 103 -24.65 11.56 -9.29
C GLU A 103 -25.00 12.78 -8.46
N GLY A 104 -26.08 12.73 -7.66
CA GLY A 104 -26.50 13.84 -6.83
C GLY A 104 -25.46 14.23 -5.78
N THR A 105 -24.86 13.25 -5.11
CA THR A 105 -23.81 13.47 -4.10
C THR A 105 -22.54 14.00 -4.74
N ILE A 106 -22.11 13.40 -5.85
CA ILE A 106 -20.88 13.79 -6.54
C ILE A 106 -21.00 15.20 -7.11
N THR A 107 -22.11 15.50 -7.81
CA THR A 107 -22.37 16.82 -8.37
C THR A 107 -22.37 17.88 -7.27
N ASP A 108 -23.01 17.59 -6.14
CA ASP A 108 -23.07 18.54 -5.03
C ASP A 108 -21.70 18.82 -4.39
N ILE A 109 -20.83 17.80 -4.26
CA ILE A 109 -19.47 17.97 -3.75
C ILE A 109 -18.56 18.70 -4.74
N ILE A 110 -18.67 18.41 -6.04
CA ILE A 110 -17.79 18.94 -7.09
C ILE A 110 -18.18 20.36 -7.51
N VAL A 111 -19.47 20.71 -7.48
CA VAL A 111 -19.96 22.00 -7.96
C VAL A 111 -20.09 23.04 -6.84
N LYS A 112 -20.47 22.63 -5.63
CA LYS A 112 -20.72 23.58 -4.53
C LYS A 112 -19.54 23.64 -3.56
N PRO A 113 -18.99 24.84 -3.28
CA PRO A 113 -17.96 25.01 -2.25
C PRO A 113 -18.46 24.56 -0.87
N ARG A 114 -17.76 23.61 -0.25
CA ARG A 114 -18.08 23.10 1.08
C ARG A 114 -16.94 23.35 2.06
N ASN A 115 -16.83 24.59 2.54
CA ASN A 115 -15.75 25.05 3.43
C ASN A 115 -15.54 24.14 4.66
N GLY A 116 -16.63 23.70 5.31
CA GLY A 116 -16.54 22.84 6.49
C GLY A 116 -16.03 21.43 6.19
N LEU A 117 -16.40 20.86 5.05
CA LEU A 117 -15.89 19.55 4.61
C LEU A 117 -14.45 19.64 4.12
N LEU A 118 -14.07 20.75 3.46
CA LEU A 118 -12.70 21.00 3.03
C LEU A 118 -11.76 21.08 4.23
N SER A 119 -12.08 21.90 5.23
CA SER A 119 -11.23 22.08 6.42
C SER A 119 -11.18 20.82 7.28
N PHE A 120 -12.32 20.16 7.51
CA PHE A 120 -12.37 18.88 8.22
C PHE A 120 -11.58 17.80 7.47
N GLY A 121 -11.80 17.66 6.17
CA GLY A 121 -11.09 16.72 5.31
C GLY A 121 -9.59 16.96 5.31
N PHE A 122 -9.16 18.22 5.24
CA PHE A 122 -7.74 18.61 5.32
C PHE A 122 -7.11 18.18 6.64
N ILE A 123 -7.71 18.52 7.79
CA ILE A 123 -7.19 18.17 9.11
C ILE A 123 -7.17 16.65 9.30
N ALA A 124 -8.27 15.97 8.94
CA ALA A 124 -8.37 14.53 9.04
C ALA A 124 -7.33 13.83 8.14
N ALA A 125 -7.21 14.23 6.87
CA ALA A 125 -6.21 13.67 5.95
C ALA A 125 -4.80 13.87 6.48
N LEU A 126 -4.47 15.06 7.00
CA LEU A 126 -3.17 15.34 7.59
C LEU A 126 -2.89 14.44 8.81
N TYR A 127 -3.87 14.30 9.70
CA TYR A 127 -3.76 13.46 10.90
C TYR A 127 -3.55 11.98 10.55
N PHE A 128 -4.43 11.41 9.72
CA PHE A 128 -4.35 10.00 9.36
C PHE A 128 -3.13 9.68 8.48
N SER A 129 -2.75 10.57 7.55
CA SER A 129 -1.53 10.41 6.76
C SER A 129 -0.29 10.43 7.64
N THR A 130 -0.24 11.31 8.65
CA THR A 130 0.86 11.36 9.62
C THR A 130 0.96 10.05 10.39
N ASN A 131 -0.17 9.54 10.90
CA ASN A 131 -0.22 8.24 11.59
C ASN A 131 0.21 7.08 10.67
N GLY A 132 -0.17 7.09 9.39
CA GLY A 132 0.28 6.12 8.40
C GLY A 132 1.80 6.10 8.23
N ILE A 133 2.40 7.28 8.07
CA ILE A 133 3.86 7.42 7.93
C ILE A 133 4.58 7.02 9.23
N VAL A 134 4.09 7.46 10.39
CA VAL A 134 4.66 7.07 11.70
C VAL A 134 4.59 5.56 11.91
N SER A 135 3.48 4.92 11.52
CA SER A 135 3.35 3.45 11.55
C SER A 135 4.37 2.78 10.64
N MET A 136 4.61 3.33 9.45
CA MET A 136 5.62 2.81 8.52
C MET A 136 7.03 2.90 9.11
N ILE A 137 7.41 4.08 9.62
CA ILE A 137 8.70 4.29 10.30
C ILE A 137 8.84 3.32 11.48
N SER A 138 7.80 3.18 12.30
CA SER A 138 7.81 2.29 13.47
C SER A 138 7.95 0.82 13.07
N ALA A 139 7.30 0.40 11.99
CA ALA A 139 7.40 -0.97 11.48
C ALA A 139 8.82 -1.31 11.00
N PHE A 140 9.52 -0.35 10.39
CA PHE A 140 10.91 -0.51 9.96
C PHE A 140 11.88 -0.48 11.14
N ASN A 141 11.70 0.46 12.08
CA ASN A 141 12.56 0.62 13.25
C ASN A 141 12.39 -0.49 14.31
N ALA A 142 11.34 -1.31 14.23
CA ALA A 142 11.14 -2.44 15.13
C ALA A 142 12.04 -3.66 14.81
N THR A 143 13.14 -3.45 14.09
CA THR A 143 14.14 -4.45 13.68
C THR A 143 15.45 -4.17 14.40
#